data_AF-A0A949F6Y7-F1
#
_entry.id   AF-A0A949F6Y7-F1
#
_cell.length_a   1.000
_cell.length_b   1.000
_cell.length_c   1.000
_cell.angle_alpha   90.00
_cell.angle_beta   90.00
_cell.angle_gamma   90.00
#
_symmetry.space_group_name_H-M   'P 1'
#
loop_
_entity.id
_entity.type
_entity.pdbx_description
1 polymer ?
#
loop_
_entity_poly.entity_id
_entity_poly.type
_entity_poly.pdbx_seq_one_letter_code
_entity_poly.pdbx_strand_id
1 'polypeptide(L)' 'QDLKTYFEKIAPKSGKYEHNARWHDGNGYAHVRASFLGPSLSVPFNNAELQLGTWQQIIFIDFDNRPRSRELLVQILGD' A
#
# COMPACT_ATOMS: atom_id res chain seq x y z
N GLN A 1 0.50 -13.46 6.40
CA GLN A 1 0.35 -14.35 5.23
C GLN A 1 -0.94 -14.05 4.49
N ASP A 2 -2.06 -13.86 5.21
CA ASP A 2 -3.40 -13.73 4.60
C ASP A 2 -3.56 -12.54 3.67
N LEU A 3 -3.03 -11.36 4.04
CA LEU A 3 -3.05 -10.19 3.14
C LEU A 3 -2.44 -10.52 1.77
N LYS A 4 -1.29 -11.20 1.73
CA LYS A 4 -0.66 -11.62 0.47
C LYS A 4 -1.59 -12.53 -0.33
N THR A 5 -2.18 -13.53 0.33
CA THR A 5 -3.12 -14.47 -0.30
C THR A 5 -4.33 -13.75 -0.89
N TYR A 6 -4.93 -12.80 -0.18
CA TYR A 6 -6.12 -12.09 -0.66
C TYR A 6 -5.81 -11.07 -1.74
N PHE A 7 -4.68 -10.36 -1.67
CA PHE A 7 -4.25 -9.50 -2.78
C PHE A 7 -3.96 -10.29 -4.06
N GLU A 8 -3.45 -11.52 -3.93
CA GLU A 8 -3.27 -12.42 -5.07
C GLU A 8 -4.61 -12.83 -5.70
N LYS A 9 -5.67 -12.99 -4.89
CA LYS A 9 -7.02 -13.26 -5.39
C LYS A 9 -7.66 -12.04 -6.06
N ILE A 10 -7.48 -10.85 -5.49
CA ILE A 10 -8.08 -9.60 -5.99
C ILE A 10 -7.45 -9.16 -7.32
N ALA A 11 -6.12 -9.17 -7.39
CA ALA A 11 -5.37 -8.73 -8.54
C ALA A 11 -4.10 -9.57 -8.68
N PRO A 12 -4.16 -10.75 -9.32
CA PRO A 12 -3.06 -11.71 -9.36
C PRO A 12 -1.85 -11.19 -10.15
N LYS A 13 -0.64 -11.55 -9.73
CA LYS A 13 0.60 -11.22 -10.44
C LYS A 13 0.63 -11.77 -11.87
N SER A 14 -0.01 -12.92 -12.08
CA SER A 14 -0.15 -13.58 -13.37
C SER A 14 -1.30 -13.03 -14.24
N GLY A 15 -2.04 -12.04 -13.76
CA GLY A 15 -3.14 -11.44 -14.49
C GLY A 15 -2.71 -10.73 -15.77
N LYS A 16 -3.63 -10.60 -16.73
CA LYS A 16 -3.44 -9.77 -17.92
C LYS A 16 -3.84 -8.34 -17.59
N TYR A 17 -2.90 -7.41 -17.71
CA TYR A 17 -3.11 -5.99 -17.45
C TYR A 17 -2.73 -5.19 -18.69
N GLU A 18 -3.64 -4.34 -19.17
CA GLU A 18 -3.36 -3.42 -20.27
C GLU A 18 -2.17 -2.48 -19.97
N HIS A 19 -1.99 -2.13 -18.69
CA HIS A 19 -0.80 -1.43 -18.21
C HIS A 19 0.50 -2.16 -18.63
N ASN A 20 0.57 -3.47 -18.42
CA ASN A 20 1.75 -4.26 -18.81
C ASN A 20 1.93 -4.30 -20.33
N ALA A 21 0.82 -4.37 -21.09
CA ALA A 21 0.87 -4.33 -22.56
C ALA A 21 1.36 -2.96 -23.08
N ARG A 22 1.03 -1.88 -22.36
CA ARG A 22 1.39 -0.50 -22.75
C ARG A 22 2.79 -0.08 -22.33
N TRP A 23 3.25 -0.52 -21.16
CA TRP A 23 4.48 -0.04 -20.51
C TRP A 23 5.57 -1.08 -20.37
N HIS A 24 5.25 -2.37 -20.52
CA HIS A 24 6.20 -3.49 -20.46
C HIS A 24 7.01 -3.56 -19.14
N ASP A 25 6.47 -3.04 -18.04
CA ASP A 25 7.12 -3.02 -16.73
C ASP A 25 6.70 -4.18 -15.81
N GLY A 26 5.60 -4.87 -16.14
CA GLY A 26 5.14 -6.08 -15.46
C GLY A 26 4.57 -5.84 -14.06
N ASN A 27 4.20 -4.61 -13.70
CA ASN A 27 3.70 -4.27 -12.36
C ASN A 27 2.25 -3.74 -12.36
N GLY A 28 1.48 -3.95 -13.42
CA GLY A 28 0.07 -3.56 -13.49
C GLY A 28 -0.79 -4.08 -12.33
N TYR A 29 -0.50 -5.29 -11.84
CA TYR A 29 -1.15 -5.83 -10.63
C TYR A 29 -0.88 -4.98 -9.38
N ALA A 30 0.31 -4.39 -9.26
CA ALA A 30 0.71 -3.58 -8.13
C ALA A 30 -0.09 -2.26 -8.08
N HIS A 31 -0.31 -1.64 -9.24
CA HIS A 31 -1.18 -0.47 -9.37
C HIS A 31 -2.61 -0.77 -8.93
N VAL A 32 -3.20 -1.89 -9.38
CA VAL A 32 -4.56 -2.27 -8.99
C VAL A 32 -4.66 -2.53 -7.49
N ARG A 33 -3.71 -3.25 -6.89
CA ARG A 33 -3.68 -3.51 -5.43
C ARG A 33 -3.54 -2.22 -4.62
N ALA A 34 -2.64 -1.32 -5.03
CA ALA A 34 -2.42 -0.06 -4.35
C ALA A 34 -3.68 0.83 -4.35
N SER A 35 -4.43 0.85 -5.46
CA SER A 35 -5.68 1.63 -5.57
C SER A 35 -6.77 1.22 -4.59
N PHE A 36 -6.76 -0.02 -4.07
CA PHE A 36 -7.72 -0.46 -3.04
C PHE A 36 -7.38 0.07 -1.63
N LEU A 37 -6.10 0.31 -1.34
CA LEU A 37 -5.65 0.79 -0.03
C LEU A 37 -5.53 2.31 0.04
N GLY A 38 -5.24 2.94 -1.10
CA GLY A 38 -4.88 4.34 -1.16
C GLY A 38 -3.40 4.59 -0.77
N PRO A 39 -2.86 5.76 -1.12
CA PRO A 39 -1.44 6.08 -0.91
C PRO A 39 -1.12 6.65 0.48
N SER A 40 -2.13 6.96 1.29
CA SER A 40 -1.97 7.68 2.56
C SER A 40 -3.02 7.27 3.58
N LEU A 41 -2.72 7.54 4.85
CA LEU A 41 -3.65 7.43 5.96
C LEU A 41 -3.44 8.61 6.90
N SER A 42 -4.46 8.93 7.70
CA SER A 42 -4.40 9.95 8.74
C SER A 42 -4.73 9.32 10.09
N VAL A 43 -3.88 9.57 11.09
CA VAL A 43 -4.07 9.08 12.46
C VAL A 43 -4.14 10.29 13.39
N PRO A 44 -5.24 10.47 14.15
CA PRO A 44 -5.30 11.49 15.19
C PRO A 44 -4.23 11.24 16.25
N PHE A 45 -3.78 12.29 16.92
CA PHE A 45 -2.93 12.17 18.10
C PHE A 45 -3.49 13.03 19.24
N ASN A 46 -3.27 12.59 20.47
CA ASN A 46 -3.67 13.28 21.70
C ASN A 46 -2.54 13.14 22.72
N ASN A 47 -2.19 14.22 23.43
CA ASN A 47 -1.06 14.24 24.37
C ASN A 47 0.24 13.66 23.79
N ALA A 48 0.57 14.04 22.55
CA ALA A 48 1.71 13.53 21.80
C ALA A 48 1.72 12.01 21.49
N GLU A 49 0.58 11.33 21.64
CA GLU A 49 0.44 9.89 21.34
C GLU A 49 -0.55 9.64 20.19
N LEU A 50 -0.15 8.80 19.23
CA LEU A 50 -1.02 8.33 18.15
C LEU A 50 -2.22 7.57 18.73
N GLN A 51 -3.42 7.96 18.31
CA GLN A 51 -4.66 7.32 18.73
C GLN A 51 -4.93 6.06 17.89
N LEU A 52 -4.15 5.01 18.17
CA LEU A 52 -4.35 3.68 17.63
C LEU A 52 -5.10 2.81 18.64
N GLY A 53 -6.06 2.01 18.17
CA GLY A 53 -6.66 0.96 18.99
C GLY A 53 -5.65 -0.14 19.34
N THR A 54 -5.96 -0.96 20.36
CA THR A 54 -5.08 -2.01 20.89
C THR A 54 -4.43 -2.91 19.82
N TRP A 55 -5.13 -3.15 18.72
CA TRP A 55 -4.71 -4.05 17.64
C TRP A 55 -4.39 -3.34 16.32
N GLN A 56 -4.47 -2.02 16.27
CA GLN A 56 -4.15 -1.25 15.06
C GLN A 56 -2.65 -1.03 14.97
N GLN A 57 -2.12 -1.16 13.75
CA GLN A 57 -0.71 -0.91 13.44
C GLN A 57 -0.65 -0.16 12.11
N ILE A 58 0.27 0.80 12.02
CA ILE A 58 0.60 1.43 10.74
C ILE A 58 1.58 0.49 10.02
N ILE A 59 1.16 -0.03 8.87
CA ILE A 59 1.98 -0.91 8.04
C ILE A 59 2.16 -0.31 6.65
N PHE A 60 3.36 -0.46 6.11
CA PHE A 60 3.65 -0.17 4.71
C PHE A 60 3.63 -1.46 3.89
N ILE A 61 2.94 -1.46 2.76
CA ILE A 61 2.86 -2.61 1.86
C ILE A 61 3.38 -2.19 0.48
N ASP A 62 4.53 -2.75 0.09
CA ASP A 62 5.07 -2.59 -1.26
C ASP A 62 4.57 -3.73 -2.16
N PHE A 63 3.88 -3.37 -3.24
CA PHE A 63 3.36 -4.34 -4.21
C PHE A 63 4.25 -4.51 -5.45
N ASP A 64 5.28 -3.68 -5.63
CA ASP A 64 6.04 -3.66 -6.88
C ASP A 64 6.79 -4.99 -7.11
N ASN A 65 7.10 -5.27 -8.38
CA ASN A 65 7.65 -6.56 -8.80
C ASN A 65 9.18 -6.65 -8.64
N ARG A 66 9.82 -5.61 -8.13
CA ARG A 66 11.26 -5.53 -7.85
C ARG A 66 11.53 -4.68 -6.60
N PRO A 67 12.67 -4.88 -5.92
CA PRO A 67 13.07 -4.01 -4.80
C PRO A 67 13.18 -2.55 -5.23
N ARG A 68 12.72 -1.64 -4.38
CA ARG A 68 12.78 -0.19 -4.59
C ARG A 68 13.13 0.50 -3.29
N SER A 69 13.80 1.65 -3.42
CA SER A 69 13.82 2.62 -2.32
C SER A 69 12.48 3.35 -2.29
N ARG A 70 11.88 3.45 -1.11
CA ARG A 70 10.58 4.10 -0.89
C ARG A 70 10.75 5.21 0.13
N GLU A 71 10.13 6.34 -0.17
CA GLU A 71 10.04 7.47 0.75
C GLU A 71 8.64 7.50 1.35
N LEU A 72 8.58 7.63 2.68
CA LEU A 72 7.33 7.82 3.40
C LEU A 72 7.33 9.23 3.98
N LEU A 73 6.43 10.08 3.48
CA LEU A 73 6.24 11.41 4.01
C LEU A 73 5.37 11.34 5.27
N VAL A 74 5.87 11.87 6.38
CA VAL A 74 5.11 12.03 7.62
C VAL A 74 4.86 13.52 7.83
N GLN A 75 3.60 13.90 7.84
CA GLN A 75 3.16 15.26 8.14
C GLN A 75 2.40 15.26 9.47
N ILE A 76 2.82 16.15 10.38
CA ILE A 76 2.17 16.37 11.67
C ILE A 76 1.53 17.76 11.63
N LEU A 77 0.25 17.83 11.96
CA LEU A 77 -0.55 19.05 11.97
C LEU A 77 -1.28 19.15 13.32
N GLY A 78 -1.06 20.23 14.06
CA GLY A 78 -1.63 20.47 15.38
C GLY A 78 -0.96 21.65 16.06
N ASP A 79 -1.49 22.03 17.22
CA ASP A 79 -0.96 23.09 18.09
C ASP A 79 -0.19 22.52 19.29
#